data_AF-A0A970TCX3-F1
#
_entry.id   AF-A0A970TCX3-F1
#
_cell.length_a   1.000
_cell.length_b   1.000
_cell.length_c   1.000
_cell.angle_alpha   90.00
_cell.angle_beta   90.00
_cell.angle_gamma   90.00
#
_symmetry.space_group_name_H-M   'P 1'
#
loop_
_entity.id
_entity.type
_entity.pdbx_description
1 polymer ?
#
loop_
_entity_poly.entity_id
_entity_poly.type
_entity_poly.pdbx_seq_one_letter_code
_entity_poly.pdbx_strand_id
1 'polypeptide(L)' 'DAVGQIFLFYTRGGDVMMQKRAGLPAEWQPEQRITEGSDAAEPWAGKSACGELTVVCSRRGGRLSVLRSLNDGRTWEEVR' A
#
# COMPACT_ATOMS: atom_id res chain seq x y z
N ASP A 1 15.73 -6.93 17.58
CA ASP A 1 15.67 -5.60 16.94
C ASP A 1 15.62 -5.76 15.44
N ALA A 2 14.43 -5.70 14.83
CA ALA A 2 14.28 -5.88 13.39
C ALA A 2 14.63 -4.58 12.67
N VAL A 3 15.76 -4.55 11.97
CA VAL A 3 16.10 -3.48 11.04
C VAL A 3 15.19 -3.59 9.81
N GLY A 4 14.26 -2.62 9.71
CA GLY A 4 13.54 -2.21 8.50
C GLY A 4 12.50 -3.18 7.94
N GLN A 5 11.25 -3.10 8.41
CA GLN A 5 10.12 -3.64 7.65
C GLN A 5 10.10 -3.01 6.24
N ILE A 6 9.83 -3.83 5.22
CA ILE A 6 9.73 -3.36 3.83
C ILE A 6 8.30 -3.57 3.35
N PHE A 7 7.74 -2.51 2.76
CA PHE A 7 6.45 -2.52 2.08
C PHE A 7 6.69 -2.12 0.63
N LEU A 8 6.18 -2.93 -0.31
CA LEU A 8 6.25 -2.69 -1.74
C LEU A 8 4.84 -2.47 -2.25
N PHE A 9 4.63 -1.37 -2.99
CA PHE A 9 3.36 -1.02 -3.63
C PHE A 9 3.56 -0.88 -5.13
N TYR A 10 2.67 -1.46 -5.93
CA TYR A 10 2.68 -1.37 -7.38
C TYR A 10 1.28 -1.58 -7.95
N THR A 11 1.08 -1.15 -9.19
CA THR A 11 -0.17 -1.38 -9.91
C THR A 11 -0.10 -2.62 -10.77
N ARG A 12 -1.14 -3.46 -10.73
CA ARG A 12 -1.33 -4.59 -11.64
C ARG A 12 -2.81 -4.70 -12.03
N GLY A 13 -3.10 -4.69 -13.32
CA GLY A 13 -4.49 -4.75 -13.81
C GLY A 13 -5.35 -3.56 -13.37
N GLY A 14 -4.75 -2.41 -13.08
CA GLY A 14 -5.45 -1.23 -12.56
C GLY A 14 -5.80 -1.32 -11.07
N ASP A 15 -5.29 -2.32 -10.34
CA ASP A 15 -5.40 -2.36 -8.88
C ASP A 15 -4.03 -2.12 -8.24
N VAL A 16 -4.00 -1.43 -7.10
CA VAL A 16 -2.82 -1.34 -6.26
C VAL A 16 -2.68 -2.64 -5.47
N MET A 17 -1.50 -3.23 -5.59
CA MET A 17 -1.05 -4.42 -4.90
C MET A 17 -0.02 -4.03 -3.85
N MET A 18 0.06 -4.83 -2.78
CA MET A 18 1.04 -4.71 -1.71
C MET A 18 1.73 -6.05 -1.46
N GLN A 19 3.05 -6.02 -1.27
CA GLN A 19 3.81 -7.08 -0.60
C GLN A 19 4.56 -6.51 0.60
N LYS A 20 4.78 -7.34 1.62
CA LYS A 20 5.55 -6.93 2.80
C LYS A 20 6.43 -8.03 3.36
N ARG A 21 7.49 -7.62 4.05
CA ARG A 21 8.37 -8.49 4.84
C ARG A 21 8.86 -7.78 6.08
N ALA A 22 9.16 -8.55 7.14
CA ALA A 22 9.54 -8.01 8.45
C ALA A 22 10.92 -7.33 8.46
N GLY A 23 11.77 -7.65 7.49
CA GLY A 23 13.13 -7.14 7.33
C GLY A 23 13.97 -8.10 6.48
N LEU A 24 15.26 -7.84 6.33
CA LEU A 24 16.18 -8.83 5.73
C LEU A 24 16.68 -9.78 6.83
N PRO A 25 16.74 -11.11 6.59
CA PRO A 25 16.45 -11.84 5.35
C PRO A 25 15.02 -12.43 5.27
N ALA A 26 14.04 -11.88 6.00
CA ALA A 26 12.71 -12.47 6.10
C ALA A 26 12.02 -12.61 4.72
N GLU A 27 11.27 -13.70 4.56
CA GLU A 27 10.51 -13.95 3.34
C GLU A 27 9.39 -12.93 3.13
N TRP A 28 9.02 -12.75 1.86
CA TRP A 28 7.84 -11.97 1.50
C TRP A 28 6.57 -12.70 1.91
N GLN A 29 5.65 -11.95 2.51
CA GLN A 29 4.30 -12.43 2.75
C GLN A 29 3.51 -12.48 1.43
N PRO A 30 2.42 -13.28 1.38
CA PRO A 30 1.52 -13.29 0.24
C PRO A 30 1.07 -11.89 -0.17
N GLU A 31 0.99 -11.68 -1.48
CA GLU A 31 0.55 -10.43 -2.08
C GLU A 31 -0.90 -10.10 -1.69
N GLN A 32 -1.17 -8.82 -1.49
CA GLN A 32 -2.47 -8.31 -1.07
C GLN A 32 -2.96 -7.24 -2.05
N ARG A 33 -4.19 -7.36 -2.52
CA ARG A 33 -4.86 -6.29 -3.29
C ARG A 33 -5.41 -5.26 -2.30
N ILE A 34 -5.09 -3.99 -2.49
CA ILE A 34 -5.52 -2.91 -1.55
C ILE A 34 -6.53 -1.94 -2.16
N THR A 35 -6.72 -1.93 -3.48
CA THR A 35 -7.81 -1.21 -4.15
C THR A 35 -8.70 -2.16 -4.92
N GLU A 36 -9.89 -1.68 -5.24
CA GLU A 36 -10.78 -2.30 -6.24
C GLU A 36 -11.09 -1.28 -7.35
N GLY A 37 -11.71 -1.76 -8.42
CA GLY A 37 -12.19 -0.95 -9.54
C GLY A 37 -11.34 -1.00 -10.80
N SER A 38 -10.13 -1.59 -10.74
CA SER A 38 -9.26 -1.78 -11.90
C SER A 38 -8.98 -0.46 -12.68
N ASP A 39 -8.91 0.65 -11.95
CA ASP A 39 -8.74 2.00 -12.49
C ASP A 39 -7.66 2.84 -11.79
N ALA A 40 -6.86 2.23 -10.91
CA ALA A 40 -5.75 2.85 -10.21
C ALA A 40 -4.47 2.88 -11.06
N ALA A 41 -3.75 4.00 -10.99
CA ALA A 41 -2.44 4.19 -11.60
C ALA A 41 -1.50 4.95 -10.64
N GLU A 42 -0.19 4.84 -10.92
CA GLU A 42 0.87 5.66 -10.31
C GLU A 42 0.80 5.75 -8.77
N PRO A 43 0.93 4.62 -8.06
CA PRO A 43 0.83 4.62 -6.61
C PRO A 43 2.05 5.29 -5.99
N TRP A 44 1.81 6.23 -5.09
CA TRP A 44 2.79 6.76 -4.16
C TRP A 44 2.49 6.23 -2.76
N ALA A 45 3.53 5.88 -1.99
CA ALA A 45 3.37 5.36 -0.65
C ALA A 45 4.31 6.05 0.35
N GLY A 46 3.83 6.26 1.57
CA GLY A 46 4.58 6.80 2.69
C GLY A 46 4.31 6.03 3.97
N LYS A 47 5.29 6.01 4.89
CA LYS A 47 5.13 5.54 6.26
C LYS A 47 5.44 6.69 7.22
N SER A 48 4.53 6.99 8.12
CA SER A 48 4.72 8.04 9.13
C SER A 48 5.60 7.54 10.29
N ALA A 49 6.04 8.47 11.15
CA ALA A 49 6.81 8.13 12.35
C ALA A 49 6.03 7.28 13.36
N CYS A 50 4.69 7.37 13.38
CA CYS A 50 3.84 6.52 14.24
C CYS A 50 3.49 5.17 13.59
N GLY A 51 4.03 4.88 12.40
CA GLY A 51 3.84 3.61 11.71
C GLY A 51 2.60 3.55 10.81
N GLU A 52 1.86 4.65 10.65
CA GLU A 52 0.76 4.74 9.68
C GLU A 52 1.30 4.62 8.26
N LEU A 53 0.66 3.78 7.44
CA LEU A 53 0.92 3.72 6.00
C LEU A 53 -0.11 4.56 5.26
N THR A 54 0.34 5.37 4.32
CA THR A 54 -0.51 6.12 3.39
C THR A 54 -0.17 5.71 1.97
N VAL A 55 -1.19 5.44 1.15
CA VAL A 55 -1.04 5.23 -0.30
C VAL A 55 -1.93 6.21 -1.03
N VAL A 56 -1.37 6.91 -2.01
CA VAL A 56 -2.10 7.79 -2.92
C VAL A 56 -2.00 7.19 -4.32
N CYS A 57 -3.12 7.07 -5.03
CA CYS A 57 -3.11 6.66 -6.43
C CYS A 57 -4.06 7.52 -7.27
N SER A 58 -3.70 7.70 -8.54
CA SER A 58 -4.58 8.31 -9.52
C SER A 58 -5.66 7.31 -9.93
N ARG A 59 -6.86 7.83 -10.19
CA ARG A 59 -8.04 7.09 -10.64
C ARG A 59 -8.52 7.62 -11.98
N ARG A 60 -9.39 6.85 -12.65
CA ARG A 60 -10.04 7.32 -13.88
C ARG A 60 -10.76 8.65 -13.63
N GLY A 61 -10.68 9.56 -14.61
CA GLY A 61 -11.29 10.89 -14.52
C GLY A 61 -10.48 11.90 -13.70
N GLY A 62 -9.21 11.59 -13.38
CA GLY A 62 -8.31 12.51 -12.68
C GLY A 62 -8.55 12.62 -11.18
N ARG A 63 -9.42 11.77 -10.61
CA ARG A 63 -9.63 11.67 -9.16
C ARG A 63 -8.38 11.06 -8.50
N LEU A 64 -8.13 11.45 -7.26
CA LEU A 64 -7.16 10.79 -6.39
C LEU A 64 -7.90 9.95 -5.33
N SER A 65 -7.44 8.73 -5.09
CA SER A 65 -7.82 7.97 -3.89
C SER A 65 -6.66 8.04 -2.89
N VAL A 66 -6.99 8.24 -1.61
CA VAL A 66 -6.04 8.19 -0.51
C VAL A 66 -6.46 7.05 0.40
N LEU A 67 -5.58 6.07 0.56
CA LEU A 67 -5.77 4.93 1.45
C LEU A 67 -4.86 5.07 2.66
N ARG A 68 -5.36 4.71 3.84
CA ARG A 68 -4.53 4.61 5.05
C ARG A 68 -4.62 3.24 5.69
N SER A 69 -3.55 2.85 6.37
CA SER A 69 -3.50 1.65 7.23
C SER A 69 -2.80 1.97 8.54
N LEU A 70 -3.47 1.63 9.65
CA LEU A 70 -2.96 1.80 11.02
C LEU A 70 -2.36 0.51 11.60
N ASN A 71 -2.25 -0.56 10.80
CA ASN A 71 -1.87 -1.90 11.27
C ASN A 71 -0.93 -2.63 10.30
N ASP A 72 0.11 -1.92 9.84
CA ASP A 72 1.13 -2.43 8.92
C ASP A 72 0.52 -3.08 7.66
N GLY A 73 -0.52 -2.45 7.10
CA GLY A 73 -1.14 -2.86 5.84
C GLY A 73 -2.05 -4.07 5.95
N ARG A 74 -2.49 -4.48 7.15
CA ARG A 74 -3.45 -5.59 7.31
C ARG A 74 -4.86 -5.20 6.88
N THR A 75 -5.26 -3.97 7.19
CA THR A 75 -6.53 -3.39 6.74
C THR A 75 -6.29 -1.99 6.19
N TRP A 76 -7.13 -1.60 5.23
CA TRP A 76 -7.05 -0.33 4.54
C TRP A 76 -8.41 0.35 4.55
N GLU A 77 -8.39 1.66 4.69
CA GLU A 77 -9.59 2.49 4.56
C GLU A 77 -9.29 3.69 3.66
N GLU A 78 -10.29 4.09 2.88
CA GLU A 78 -10.21 5.31 2.07
C GLU A 78 -10.48 6.53 2.96
N VAL A 79 -9.57 7.49 2.91
CA VAL A 79 -9.72 8.78 3.58
C VAL A 79 -10.69 9.62 2.77
N ARG A 80 -11.73 10.14 3.41
CA ARG A 80 -12.77 10.99 2.82
C ARG A 80 -12.64 12.43 3.29
#